data_AF-A0A327VE79-F1
#
_entry.id   AF-A0A327VE79-F1
#
_cell.length_a   1.000
_cell.length_b   1.000
_cell.length_c   1.000
_cell.angle_alpha   90.00
_cell.angle_beta   90.00
_cell.angle_gamma   90.00
#
_symmetry.space_group_name_H-M   'P 1'
#
loop_
_entity.id
_entity.type
_entity.pdbx_description
1 polymer ?
#
loop_
_entity_poly.entity_id
_entity_poly.type
_entity_poly.pdbx_seq_one_letter_code
_entity_poly.pdbx_strand_id
1 'polypeptide(L)'
;MPVRDIQALRSAVVGSVSLAGVLRALGLPQSGHVQARVKESIKAQGLSTAHFTGQGHNRGRPAANRKTADEILRRLPGDAPRPKRPQLVRALEEKGVEYECRLCGTGPVWRGKRLVLEIDHVNGDPRDNRLGNLRYLCPSCHSQTATHSRPRKGARR
;
A
#
# COMPACT_ATOMS: atom_id res chain seq x y z
N MET A 1 34.15 5.49 -21.53
CA MET A 1 34.12 6.93 -21.86
C MET A 1 33.32 7.63 -20.78
N PRO A 2 33.96 8.35 -19.84
CA PRO A 2 33.25 9.17 -18.85
C PRO A 2 32.45 10.26 -19.56
N VAL A 3 31.41 10.82 -18.91
CA VAL A 3 30.73 12.02 -19.42
C VAL A 3 31.78 13.13 -19.46
N ARG A 4 32.24 13.49 -20.66
CA ARG A 4 33.37 14.41 -20.85
C ARG A 4 32.99 15.86 -20.60
N ASP A 5 31.73 16.21 -20.81
CA ASP A 5 31.22 17.55 -20.56
C ASP A 5 30.71 17.68 -19.12
N ILE A 6 31.54 18.28 -18.28
CA ILE A 6 31.27 18.51 -16.86
C ILE A 6 30.13 19.53 -16.67
N GLN A 7 30.01 20.54 -17.55
CA GLN A 7 28.95 21.55 -17.44
C GLN A 7 27.60 20.95 -17.80
N ALA A 8 27.53 20.15 -18.87
CA ALA A 8 26.32 19.41 -19.21
C ALA A 8 25.93 18.44 -18.08
N LEU A 9 26.88 17.72 -17.49
CA LEU A 9 26.61 16.84 -16.34
C LEU A 9 26.05 17.60 -15.14
N ARG A 10 26.64 18.74 -14.78
CA ARG A 10 26.18 19.57 -13.66
C ARG A 10 24.77 20.10 -13.92
N SER A 11 24.51 20.66 -15.11
CA SER A 11 23.17 21.14 -15.49
C SER A 11 22.12 20.02 -15.47
N ALA A 12 22.47 18.84 -15.96
CA ALA A 12 21.58 17.68 -15.94
C ALA A 12 21.27 17.19 -14.52
N VAL A 13 22.26 17.19 -13.61
CA VAL A 13 22.06 16.82 -12.20
C VAL A 13 21.20 17.83 -11.47
N VAL A 14 21.44 19.13 -11.67
CA VAL A 14 20.63 20.19 -11.04
C VAL A 14 19.19 20.17 -11.54
N GLY A 15 18.98 19.97 -12.85
CA GLY A 15 17.65 19.94 -13.47
C GLY A 15 16.86 18.64 -13.27
N SER A 16 17.43 17.62 -12.61
CA SER A 16 16.80 16.30 -12.45
C SER A 16 16.59 15.93 -11.00
N VAL A 17 15.55 15.14 -10.73
CA VAL A 17 15.28 14.52 -9.42
C VAL A 17 15.61 13.03 -9.38
N SER A 18 16.23 12.50 -10.44
CA SER A 18 16.61 11.08 -10.54
C SER A 18 17.69 10.87 -11.60
N LEU A 19 18.44 9.76 -11.50
CA LEU A 19 19.44 9.37 -12.50
C LEU A 19 18.84 9.09 -13.88
N ALA A 20 17.62 8.56 -13.94
CA ALA A 20 16.91 8.40 -15.21
C ALA A 20 16.64 9.76 -15.87
N GLY A 21 16.30 10.78 -15.08
CA GLY A 21 16.20 12.17 -15.51
C GLY A 21 17.51 12.71 -16.07
N VAL A 22 18.61 12.50 -15.35
CA VAL A 22 19.97 12.91 -15.79
C VAL A 22 20.31 12.27 -17.13
N LEU A 23 20.09 10.96 -17.28
CA LEU A 23 20.34 10.25 -18.52
C LEU A 23 19.50 10.79 -19.69
N ARG A 24 18.21 11.09 -19.46
CA ARG A 24 17.36 11.72 -20.50
C ARG A 24 17.88 13.10 -20.90
N ALA A 25 18.25 13.93 -19.93
CA ALA A 25 18.79 15.26 -20.18
C ALA A 25 20.12 15.24 -20.95
N LEU A 26 20.92 14.19 -20.76
CA LEU A 26 22.17 13.96 -21.50
C LEU A 26 21.97 13.17 -22.81
N GLY A 27 20.73 12.81 -23.18
CA GLY A 27 20.45 12.00 -24.38
C GLY A 27 21.02 10.58 -24.33
N LEU A 28 21.28 10.05 -23.13
CA LEU A 28 21.93 8.76 -22.92
C LEU A 28 20.90 7.62 -22.77
N PRO A 29 21.24 6.39 -23.22
CA PRO A 29 20.38 5.22 -23.03
C PRO A 29 20.08 4.91 -21.57
N GLN A 30 18.85 4.46 -21.30
CA GLN A 30 18.40 4.03 -19.97
C GLN A 30 18.85 2.59 -19.68
N SER A 31 20.15 2.38 -19.44
CA SER A 31 20.70 1.07 -19.08
C SER A 31 21.49 1.11 -17.77
N GLY A 32 21.56 -0.03 -17.07
CA GLY A 32 22.27 -0.15 -15.78
C GLY A 32 23.76 0.19 -15.90
N HIS A 33 24.41 -0.23 -16.98
CA HIS A 33 25.82 0.09 -17.24
C HIS A 33 26.06 1.59 -17.47
N VAL A 34 25.18 2.26 -18.21
CA VAL A 34 25.29 3.72 -18.43
C VAL A 34 24.96 4.48 -17.13
N GLN A 35 23.97 4.02 -16.35
CA GLN A 35 23.68 4.55 -15.02
C GLN A 35 24.89 4.47 -14.08
N ALA A 36 25.60 3.33 -14.04
CA ALA A 36 26.78 3.15 -13.19
C ALA A 36 27.88 4.16 -13.55
N ARG A 37 28.14 4.35 -14.86
CA ARG A 37 29.13 5.31 -15.34
C ARG A 37 28.77 6.77 -15.03
N VAL A 38 27.50 7.14 -15.16
CA VAL A 38 27.03 8.49 -14.78
C VAL A 38 27.15 8.69 -13.28
N LYS A 39 26.82 7.70 -12.44
CA LYS A 39 27.06 7.75 -10.99
C LYS A 39 28.53 7.96 -10.64
N GLU A 40 29.44 7.22 -11.29
CA GLU A 40 30.88 7.40 -11.12
C GLU A 40 31.33 8.81 -11.49
N SER A 41 30.82 9.35 -12.61
CA SER A 41 31.12 10.71 -13.06
C SER A 41 30.60 11.77 -12.07
N ILE A 42 29.38 11.61 -11.55
CA ILE A 42 28.79 12.49 -10.51
C ILE A 42 29.66 12.49 -9.24
N LYS A 43 30.09 11.30 -8.78
CA LYS A 43 30.93 11.14 -7.60
C LYS A 43 32.31 11.77 -7.81
N ALA A 44 32.94 11.54 -8.96
CA ALA A 44 34.24 12.10 -9.29
C ALA A 44 34.23 13.65 -9.34
N GLN A 45 33.10 14.25 -9.72
CA GLN A 45 32.92 15.70 -9.79
C GLN A 45 32.37 16.32 -8.50
N GLY A 46 32.16 15.53 -7.44
CA GLY A 46 31.65 16.02 -6.15
C GLY A 46 30.25 16.64 -6.24
N LEU A 47 29.42 16.24 -7.21
CA LEU A 47 28.08 16.80 -7.39
C LEU A 47 27.11 16.19 -6.37
N SER A 48 26.37 17.05 -5.67
CA SER A 48 25.31 16.59 -4.76
C SER A 48 24.15 15.98 -5.53
N THR A 49 23.63 14.87 -5.01
CA THR A 49 22.41 14.19 -5.49
C THR A 49 21.37 14.04 -4.38
N ALA A 50 21.54 14.79 -3.28
CA ALA A 50 20.66 14.71 -2.11
C ALA A 50 19.20 15.09 -2.42
N HIS A 51 18.97 15.92 -3.42
CA HIS A 51 17.63 16.29 -3.92
C HIS A 51 16.98 15.21 -4.79
N PHE A 52 17.70 14.14 -5.13
CA PHE A 52 17.10 13.05 -5.89
C PHE A 52 16.10 12.30 -5.01
N THR A 53 14.88 12.17 -5.50
CA THR A 53 13.79 11.53 -4.74
C THR A 53 13.91 10.01 -4.70
N GLY A 54 14.60 9.41 -5.67
CA GLY A 54 14.81 7.97 -5.78
C GLY A 54 13.50 7.17 -5.67
N GLN A 55 13.49 6.15 -4.81
CA GLN A 55 12.29 5.35 -4.52
C GLN A 55 11.22 6.10 -3.71
N GLY A 56 11.55 7.30 -3.21
CA GLY A 56 10.64 8.18 -2.46
C GLY A 56 9.80 9.13 -3.31
N HIS A 57 9.86 9.06 -4.65
CA HIS A 57 9.09 9.96 -5.53
C HIS A 57 7.56 9.89 -5.31
N ASN A 58 7.06 8.76 -4.80
CA ASN A 58 5.65 8.57 -4.43
C ASN A 58 5.41 8.63 -2.92
N ARG A 59 6.41 8.99 -2.10
CA ARG A 59 6.25 9.02 -0.65
C ARG A 59 5.21 10.06 -0.27
N GLY A 60 4.22 9.65 0.53
CA GLY A 60 3.08 10.49 0.93
C GLY A 60 1.97 10.59 -0.12
N ARG A 61 2.16 10.06 -1.34
CA ARG A 61 1.09 10.00 -2.35
C ARG A 61 0.46 8.61 -2.35
N PRO A 62 -0.88 8.50 -2.35
CA PRO A 62 -1.54 7.24 -2.61
C PRO A 62 -1.11 6.64 -3.95
N ALA A 63 -1.04 5.32 -4.04
CA ALA A 63 -0.84 4.64 -5.32
C ALA A 63 -1.96 5.03 -6.29
N ALA A 64 -1.62 5.28 -7.56
CA ALA A 64 -2.59 5.71 -8.57
C ALA A 64 -3.75 4.71 -8.76
N ASN A 65 -3.52 3.43 -8.49
CA ASN A 65 -4.50 2.35 -8.56
C ASN A 65 -5.14 2.02 -7.20
N ARG A 66 -5.01 2.89 -6.20
CA ARG A 66 -5.65 2.71 -4.89
C ARG A 66 -7.16 2.86 -5.05
N LYS A 67 -7.90 1.79 -4.75
CA LYS A 67 -9.36 1.78 -4.70
C LYS A 67 -9.89 2.73 -3.63
N THR A 68 -11.02 3.38 -3.88
CA THR A 68 -11.77 4.15 -2.88
C THR A 68 -12.41 3.23 -1.83
N ALA A 69 -12.89 3.81 -0.72
CA ALA A 69 -13.68 3.07 0.26
C ALA A 69 -14.93 2.45 -0.37
N ASP A 70 -15.64 3.18 -1.23
CA ASP A 70 -16.88 2.72 -1.87
C ASP A 70 -16.65 1.57 -2.88
N GLU A 71 -15.52 1.58 -3.59
CA GLU A 71 -15.15 0.47 -4.47
C GLU A 71 -14.83 -0.83 -3.70
N ILE A 72 -14.43 -0.70 -2.42
CA ILE A 72 -14.12 -1.81 -1.53
C ILE A 72 -15.37 -2.29 -0.78
N LEU A 73 -16.15 -1.35 -0.23
CA LEU A 73 -17.28 -1.59 0.67
C LEU A 73 -18.59 -1.83 -0.10
N ARG A 74 -18.54 -2.80 -1.00
CA ARG A 74 -19.65 -3.20 -1.86
C ARG A 74 -19.76 -4.71 -1.93
N ARG A 75 -20.87 -5.17 -2.50
CA ARG A 75 -20.99 -6.57 -2.88
C ARG A 75 -20.11 -6.84 -4.11
N LEU A 76 -19.27 -7.87 -4.00
CA LEU A 76 -18.36 -8.26 -5.07
C LEU A 76 -19.09 -9.14 -6.11
N PRO A 77 -18.82 -8.93 -7.41
CA PRO A 77 -19.13 -9.90 -8.45
C PRO A 77 -18.50 -11.27 -8.18
N GLY A 78 -19.02 -12.33 -8.81
CA GLY A 78 -18.65 -13.72 -8.54
C GLY A 78 -17.18 -14.08 -8.84
N ASP A 79 -16.52 -13.37 -9.74
CA ASP A 79 -15.13 -13.57 -10.15
C ASP A 79 -14.17 -12.53 -9.57
N ALA A 80 -14.69 -11.41 -9.05
CA ALA A 80 -13.87 -10.31 -8.56
C ALA A 80 -12.98 -10.74 -7.38
N PRO A 81 -11.71 -10.28 -7.34
CA PRO A 81 -10.80 -10.57 -6.25
C PRO A 81 -11.28 -9.91 -4.96
N ARG A 82 -11.25 -10.67 -3.85
CA ARG A 82 -11.61 -10.16 -2.53
C ARG A 82 -10.58 -9.13 -2.04
N PRO A 83 -11.02 -8.01 -1.42
CA PRO A 83 -10.11 -7.08 -0.81
C PRO A 83 -9.35 -7.76 0.34
N LYS A 84 -8.07 -7.42 0.47
CA LYS A 84 -7.25 -7.86 1.60
C LYS A 84 -7.70 -7.12 2.86
N ARG A 85 -7.49 -7.73 4.04
CA ARG A 85 -7.84 -7.11 5.34
C ARG A 85 -7.39 -5.66 5.49
N PRO A 86 -6.14 -5.25 5.12
CA PRO A 86 -5.73 -3.84 5.24
C PRO A 86 -6.57 -2.88 4.38
N GLN A 87 -7.10 -3.35 3.24
CA GLN A 87 -7.97 -2.54 2.39
C GLN A 87 -9.34 -2.34 3.05
N LEU A 88 -9.89 -3.38 3.67
CA LEU A 88 -11.15 -3.30 4.42
C LEU A 88 -11.01 -2.40 5.65
N VAL A 89 -9.95 -2.57 6.44
CA VAL A 89 -9.71 -1.73 7.63
C VAL A 89 -9.64 -0.26 7.25
N ARG A 90 -8.83 0.08 6.25
CA ARG A 90 -8.74 1.46 5.76
C ARG A 90 -10.08 1.98 5.25
N ALA A 91 -10.84 1.18 4.50
CA ALA A 91 -12.12 1.62 3.95
C ALA A 91 -13.16 1.87 5.05
N LEU A 92 -13.18 1.02 6.09
CA LEU A 92 -14.04 1.20 7.27
C LEU A 92 -13.66 2.45 8.06
N GLU A 93 -12.36 2.68 8.27
CA GLU A 93 -11.83 3.90 8.89
C GLU A 93 -12.20 5.16 8.08
N GLU A 94 -12.06 5.13 6.75
CA GLU A 94 -12.49 6.21 5.84
C GLU A 94 -14.01 6.49 5.91
N LYS A 95 -14.82 5.50 6.31
CA LYS A 95 -16.27 5.65 6.55
C LYS A 95 -16.62 5.98 8.00
N GLY A 96 -15.63 6.22 8.86
CA GLY A 96 -15.85 6.59 10.27
C GLY A 96 -16.31 5.43 11.15
N VAL A 97 -16.05 4.18 10.76
CA VAL A 97 -16.37 3.02 11.60
C VAL A 97 -15.36 2.93 12.73
N GLU A 98 -15.86 2.99 13.97
CA GLU A 98 -15.03 2.90 15.16
C GLU A 98 -14.34 1.54 15.26
N TYR A 99 -13.06 1.55 15.65
CA TYR A 99 -12.26 0.34 15.80
C TYR A 99 -12.49 -0.30 17.17
N GLU A 100 -13.72 -0.72 17.43
CA GLU A 100 -14.16 -1.39 18.65
C GLU A 100 -15.00 -2.63 18.36
N CYS A 101 -15.02 -3.58 19.28
CA CYS A 101 -15.83 -4.77 19.16
C CYS A 101 -17.32 -4.39 19.22
N ARG A 102 -18.06 -4.70 18.15
CA ARG A 102 -19.49 -4.38 18.05
C ARG A 102 -20.35 -5.07 19.11
N LEU A 103 -19.87 -6.15 19.73
CA LEU A 103 -20.63 -6.92 20.73
C LEU A 103 -20.31 -6.53 22.18
N CYS A 104 -19.05 -6.23 22.50
CA CYS A 104 -18.64 -5.98 23.88
C CYS A 104 -17.92 -4.64 24.10
N GLY A 105 -17.78 -3.80 23.08
CA GLY A 105 -17.11 -2.50 23.17
C GLY A 105 -15.60 -2.55 23.41
N THR A 106 -14.98 -3.73 23.38
CA THR A 106 -13.51 -3.83 23.54
C THR A 106 -12.81 -3.13 22.38
N GLY A 107 -12.03 -2.10 22.69
CA GLY A 107 -11.27 -1.32 21.72
C GLY A 107 -9.94 -1.95 21.26
N PRO A 108 -9.03 -1.15 20.68
CA PRO A 108 -7.75 -1.61 20.12
C PRO A 108 -6.70 -2.02 21.16
N VAL A 109 -6.97 -1.88 22.45
CA VAL A 109 -6.01 -2.13 23.53
C VAL A 109 -6.61 -3.09 24.53
N TRP A 110 -5.86 -4.16 24.83
CA TRP A 110 -6.22 -5.14 25.84
C TRP A 110 -5.01 -5.42 26.74
N ARG A 111 -5.18 -5.24 28.06
CA ARG A 111 -4.10 -5.40 29.06
C ARG A 111 -2.80 -4.67 28.69
N GLY A 112 -2.94 -3.41 28.24
CA GLY A 112 -1.82 -2.55 27.84
C GLY A 112 -1.13 -2.94 26.52
N LYS A 113 -1.63 -3.96 25.81
CA LYS A 113 -1.09 -4.39 24.51
C LYS A 113 -2.09 -4.14 23.40
N ARG A 114 -1.59 -3.95 22.18
CA ARG A 114 -2.43 -3.80 20.99
C ARG A 114 -3.24 -5.08 20.76
N LEU A 115 -4.56 -4.95 20.70
CA LEU A 115 -5.49 -5.98 20.29
C LEU A 115 -5.88 -5.75 18.82
N VAL A 116 -5.79 -6.81 18.03
CA VAL A 116 -6.29 -6.81 16.65
C VAL A 116 -7.74 -7.29 16.68
N LEU A 117 -8.66 -6.41 16.28
CA LEU A 117 -10.04 -6.78 16.05
C LEU A 117 -10.19 -7.46 14.69
N GLU A 118 -10.97 -8.53 14.65
CA GLU A 118 -11.35 -9.26 13.44
C GLU A 118 -12.45 -8.51 12.69
N ILE A 119 -12.50 -8.67 11.37
CA ILE A 119 -13.62 -8.19 10.56
C ILE A 119 -14.52 -9.38 10.29
N ASP A 120 -15.75 -9.31 10.79
CA ASP A 120 -16.77 -10.33 10.61
C ASP A 120 -17.86 -9.85 9.64
N HIS A 121 -18.33 -10.77 8.82
CA HIS A 121 -19.48 -10.57 7.93
C HIS A 121 -20.74 -11.07 8.65
N VAL A 122 -21.69 -10.18 8.92
CA VAL A 122 -22.92 -10.51 9.67
C VAL A 122 -23.69 -11.65 9.01
N ASN A 123 -23.79 -11.65 7.68
CA ASN A 123 -24.43 -12.71 6.92
C ASN A 123 -23.52 -13.93 6.62
N GLY A 124 -22.25 -13.88 7.00
CA GLY A 124 -21.25 -14.92 6.70
C GLY A 124 -20.83 -15.04 5.24
N ASP A 125 -21.28 -14.15 4.34
CA ASP A 125 -20.86 -14.11 2.94
C ASP A 125 -19.58 -13.27 2.81
N PRO A 126 -18.40 -13.87 2.55
CA PRO A 126 -17.13 -13.15 2.43
C PRO A 126 -17.05 -12.26 1.17
N ARG A 127 -18.08 -12.25 0.31
CA ARG A 127 -18.20 -11.37 -0.86
C ARG A 127 -19.10 -10.17 -0.63
N ASP A 128 -19.82 -10.10 0.48
CA ASP A 128 -20.69 -8.96 0.79
C ASP A 128 -20.00 -7.97 1.71
N ASN A 129 -19.16 -7.09 1.15
CA ASN A 129 -18.43 -6.09 1.94
C ASN A 129 -19.20 -4.79 2.15
N ARG A 130 -20.52 -4.77 1.94
CA ARG A 130 -21.32 -3.57 2.20
C ARG A 130 -21.14 -3.15 3.65
N LEU A 131 -21.06 -1.84 3.88
CA LEU A 131 -20.74 -1.24 5.19
C LEU A 131 -21.57 -1.84 6.34
N GLY A 132 -22.89 -1.97 6.17
CA GLY A 132 -23.78 -2.52 7.19
C GLY A 132 -23.65 -4.04 7.43
N ASN A 133 -22.94 -4.77 6.56
CA ASN A 133 -22.68 -6.20 6.72
C ASN A 133 -21.33 -6.50 7.39
N LEU A 134 -20.45 -5.50 7.53
CA LEU A 134 -19.16 -5.64 8.18
C LEU A 134 -19.22 -5.13 9.61
N ARG A 135 -18.55 -5.83 10.53
CA ARG A 135 -18.37 -5.38 11.91
C ARG A 135 -17.00 -5.78 12.44
N TYR A 136 -16.45 -4.96 13.32
CA TYR A 136 -15.29 -5.34 14.11
C TYR A 136 -15.72 -6.20 15.30
N LEU A 137 -14.98 -7.29 15.55
CA LEU A 137 -15.16 -8.14 16.72
C LEU A 137 -13.82 -8.41 17.39
N CYS A 138 -13.78 -8.42 18.72
CA CYS A 138 -12.61 -8.93 19.43
C CYS A 138 -12.48 -10.45 19.21
N PRO A 139 -11.29 -11.04 19.38
CA PRO A 139 -11.09 -12.48 19.15
C PRO A 139 -12.06 -13.38 19.94
N SER A 140 -12.39 -13.00 21.18
CA SER A 140 -13.31 -13.75 22.04
C SER A 140 -14.77 -13.67 21.60
N CYS A 141 -15.23 -12.52 21.10
CA CYS A 141 -16.57 -12.38 20.54
C CYS A 141 -16.67 -13.02 19.16
N HIS A 142 -15.62 -12.88 18.35
CA HIS A 142 -15.56 -13.50 17.03
C HIS A 142 -15.59 -15.03 17.12
N SER A 143 -14.94 -15.64 18.12
CA SER A 143 -14.97 -17.10 18.30
C SER A 143 -16.36 -17.66 18.60
N GLN A 144 -17.31 -16.80 19.01
CA GLN A 144 -18.68 -17.18 19.36
C GLN A 144 -19.65 -17.00 18.18
N THR A 145 -19.20 -16.48 17.02
CA THR A 145 -20.07 -16.33 15.86
C THR A 145 -20.37 -17.69 15.22
N ALA A 146 -21.57 -17.84 14.66
CA ALA A 146 -21.96 -19.04 13.93
C ALA A 146 -21.11 -19.27 12.65
N THR A 147 -20.39 -18.25 12.19
CA THR A 147 -19.50 -18.25 11.03
C THR A 147 -18.07 -18.65 11.39
N HIS A 148 -17.71 -18.64 12.68
CA HIS A 148 -16.37 -18.93 13.16
C HIS A 148 -15.94 -20.37 12.81
N SER A 149 -14.74 -20.51 12.25
CA SER A 149 -14.11 -21.81 11.94
C SER A 149 -14.95 -22.77 11.09
N ARG A 150 -15.99 -22.27 10.40
CA ARG A 150 -16.81 -23.10 9.51
C ARG A 150 -15.99 -23.52 8.29
N PRO A 151 -15.92 -24.82 7.95
CA PRO A 151 -15.34 -25.26 6.70
C PRO A 151 -16.14 -24.68 5.53
N ARG A 152 -15.45 -24.33 4.43
CA ARG A 152 -16.11 -23.85 3.22
C ARG A 152 -17.14 -24.88 2.77
N LYS A 153 -18.41 -24.47 2.61
CA LYS A 153 -19.42 -25.32 1.94
C LYS A 153 -18.90 -25.62 0.53
N GLY A 154 -18.45 -26.85 0.30
CA GLY A 154 -17.82 -27.28 -0.95
C GLY A 154 -16.49 -28.03 -0.80
N ALA A 155 -15.84 -27.98 0.36
CA ALA A 155 -14.71 -28.88 0.66
C ALA A 155 -15.24 -30.18 1.28
N ARG A 156 -15.99 -30.97 0.51
CA ARG A 156 -16.19 -32.38 0.85
C ARG A 156 -14.88 -33.11 0.49
N ARG A 157 -14.32 -33.83 1.46
CA ARG A 157 -13.31 -34.87 1.21
C ARG A 157 -13.92 -35.98 0.36
#